data_AF-A0A8X8XTP4-F1
#
_entry.id   AF-A0A8X8XTP4-F1
#
_cell.length_a   1.000
_cell.length_b   1.000
_cell.length_c   1.000
_cell.angle_alpha   90.00
_cell.angle_beta   90.00
_cell.angle_gamma   90.00
#
_symmetry.space_group_name_H-M   'P 1'
#
loop_
_entity.id
_entity.type
_entity.pdbx_description
1 polymer ?
#
loop_
_entity_poly.entity_id
_entity_poly.type
_entity_poly.pdbx_seq_one_letter_code
_entity_poly.pdbx_strand_id
1 'polypeptide(L)'
;MIAINFLFCENIERNIFMKCIVPHNSPNGWASPPGDAFKVRGANYPATREKIPGGDYLLHPLGLDWIKSPSKISDVLNNPNGRVRQALDDENAKGRSHFVWAFNFQLPTKDNHSIVAYFVGTEASHQDPLIRHFLKGDDGFRNSRLKLIANVVEGPWMVKKAVGEQAICIIGRALSCRYSVGESLVQVDIDVGSSMVASAIVHLAFGYLSTLTVDLAFVIEGQTELELPERILGAVRFSGLDVARALQIDSRCYGNSQSPLPTRLWKSLGQGFTNLVHANVPTHPHTTTTKDEENT
;
A
#
# COMPACT_ATOMS: atom_id res chain seq x y z
N MET A 1 25.26 5.30 -15.81
CA MET A 1 23.96 5.48 -15.11
C MET A 1 23.90 4.81 -13.75
N ILE A 2 24.32 3.54 -13.58
CA ILE A 2 24.26 2.80 -12.30
C ILE A 2 24.97 3.54 -11.13
N ALA A 3 26.21 4.02 -11.32
CA ALA A 3 26.94 4.77 -10.28
C ALA A 3 26.34 6.16 -9.98
N ILE A 4 25.63 6.77 -10.93
CA ILE A 4 24.97 8.06 -10.77
C ILE A 4 23.70 7.89 -9.93
N ASN A 5 22.92 6.84 -10.19
CA ASN A 5 21.77 6.48 -9.35
C ASN A 5 22.21 6.10 -7.93
N PHE A 6 23.36 5.46 -7.75
CA PHE A 6 23.87 5.10 -6.42
C PHE A 6 24.25 6.34 -5.58
N LEU A 7 25.00 7.29 -6.16
CA LEU A 7 25.33 8.56 -5.48
C LEU A 7 24.11 9.45 -5.23
N PHE A 8 23.13 9.42 -6.13
CA PHE A 8 21.83 10.06 -5.96
C PHE A 8 21.05 9.46 -4.79
N CYS A 9 20.93 8.14 -4.73
CA CYS A 9 20.31 7.44 -3.61
C CYS A 9 21.04 7.76 -2.30
N GLU A 10 22.37 7.65 -2.24
CA GLU A 10 23.11 7.97 -1.02
C GLU A 10 22.93 9.43 -0.55
N ASN A 11 22.90 10.40 -1.47
CA ASN A 11 22.73 11.81 -1.12
C ASN A 11 21.31 12.14 -0.63
N ILE A 12 20.28 11.55 -1.24
CA ILE A 12 18.89 11.77 -0.81
C ILE A 12 18.58 10.96 0.46
N GLU A 13 19.05 9.71 0.56
CA GLU A 13 18.78 8.85 1.71
C GLU A 13 19.34 9.39 3.03
N ARG A 14 20.53 10.03 3.03
CA ARG A 14 21.21 10.43 4.27
C ARG A 14 20.55 11.60 5.01
N ASN A 15 19.83 12.48 4.32
CA ASN A 15 19.32 13.73 4.92
C ASN A 15 17.83 13.98 4.71
N ILE A 16 17.19 13.21 3.83
CA ILE A 16 15.86 13.57 3.34
C ILE A 16 14.87 12.57 3.94
N PHE A 17 15.03 11.26 3.77
CA PHE A 17 14.02 10.25 4.15
C PHE A 17 14.20 9.68 5.57
N MET A 18 13.26 8.82 6.00
CA MET A 18 13.52 7.93 7.13
C MET A 18 14.84 7.18 6.95
N LYS A 19 15.49 6.85 8.07
CA LYS A 19 16.74 6.09 8.06
C LYS A 19 16.56 4.76 7.33
N CYS A 20 17.33 4.57 6.26
CA CYS A 20 17.51 3.26 5.63
C CYS A 20 18.18 2.33 6.64
N ILE A 21 17.55 1.19 6.92
CA ILE A 21 18.04 0.20 7.88
C ILE A 21 18.60 -1.01 7.13
N VAL A 22 19.78 -1.46 7.56
CA VAL A 22 20.30 -2.78 7.16
C VAL A 22 19.33 -3.83 7.70
N PRO A 23 18.98 -4.89 6.93
CA PRO A 23 18.02 -5.87 7.38
C PRO A 23 18.58 -6.64 8.59
N HIS A 24 18.17 -6.24 9.80
CA HIS A 24 17.74 -7.11 10.91
C HIS A 24 17.71 -6.49 12.31
N ASN A 25 18.12 -5.24 12.58
CA ASN A 25 18.32 -4.82 13.99
C ASN A 25 18.04 -3.35 14.33
N SER A 26 17.21 -2.63 13.57
CA SER A 26 16.88 -1.24 13.92
C SER A 26 15.40 -0.94 13.69
N PRO A 27 14.60 -0.74 14.75
CA PRO A 27 13.22 -0.28 14.60
C PRO A 27 13.18 1.15 14.03
N ASN A 28 12.03 1.53 13.48
CA ASN A 28 11.76 2.85 12.90
C ASN A 28 12.64 3.15 11.67
N GLY A 29 12.59 2.26 10.68
CA GLY A 29 13.33 2.38 9.43
C GLY A 29 12.66 1.68 8.26
N TRP A 30 13.27 1.84 7.08
CA TRP A 30 12.86 1.15 5.85
C TRP A 30 14.04 0.42 5.20
N ALA A 31 13.75 -0.59 4.38
CA ALA A 31 14.76 -1.34 3.64
C ALA A 31 14.21 -1.83 2.29
N SER A 32 15.11 -2.31 1.42
CA SER A 32 14.73 -3.08 0.24
C SER A 32 14.58 -4.56 0.65
N PRO A 33 13.37 -5.15 0.61
CA PRO A 33 13.22 -6.57 0.85
C PRO A 33 13.85 -7.38 -0.30
N PRO A 34 14.02 -8.72 -0.16
CA PRO A 34 14.36 -9.59 -1.28
C PRO A 34 13.15 -9.77 -2.19
N GLY A 35 13.34 -9.69 -3.52
CA GLY A 35 12.22 -9.83 -4.46
C GLY A 35 11.61 -11.23 -4.52
N ASP A 36 12.41 -12.25 -4.24
CA ASP A 36 11.94 -13.64 -4.17
C ASP A 36 11.04 -13.93 -2.96
N ALA A 37 10.94 -12.99 -2.01
CA ALA A 37 9.96 -13.04 -0.93
C ALA A 37 8.51 -12.86 -1.44
N PHE A 38 8.34 -12.32 -2.65
CA PHE A 38 7.03 -12.15 -3.26
C PHE A 38 6.82 -13.18 -4.38
N LYS A 39 5.58 -13.67 -4.49
CA LYS A 39 5.17 -14.62 -5.53
C LYS A 39 4.32 -13.92 -6.59
N VAL A 40 4.75 -14.00 -7.84
CA VAL A 40 4.10 -13.37 -9.00
C VAL A 40 3.67 -14.43 -10.02
N ARG A 41 2.77 -14.10 -10.96
CA ARG A 41 2.33 -15.06 -11.97
C ARG A 41 3.47 -15.41 -12.92
N GLY A 42 3.75 -16.71 -13.08
CA GLY A 42 4.74 -17.20 -14.04
C GLY A 42 4.26 -17.11 -15.50
N ALA A 43 5.15 -17.36 -16.45
CA ALA A 43 4.87 -17.33 -17.89
C ALA A 43 3.66 -18.21 -18.27
N ASN A 44 3.56 -19.40 -17.69
CA ASN A 44 2.51 -20.37 -17.97
C ASN A 44 1.32 -20.30 -16.99
N TYR A 45 1.16 -19.20 -16.23
CA TYR A 45 0.11 -19.07 -15.23
C TYR A 45 -1.33 -19.32 -15.74
N PRO A 46 -1.71 -18.94 -16.98
CA PRO A 46 -3.07 -19.21 -17.48
C PRO A 46 -3.42 -20.70 -17.48
N ALA A 47 -2.45 -21.56 -17.79
CA ALA A 47 -2.62 -23.01 -17.81
C ALA A 47 -2.35 -23.67 -16.44
N THR A 48 -1.27 -23.27 -15.77
CA THR A 48 -0.74 -23.96 -14.57
C THR A 48 -1.26 -23.39 -13.27
N ARG A 49 -1.70 -22.12 -13.27
CA ARG A 49 -1.96 -21.31 -12.06
C ARG A 49 -0.76 -21.20 -11.11
N GLU A 50 0.46 -21.49 -11.59
CA GLU A 50 1.67 -21.48 -10.77
C GLU A 50 2.28 -20.08 -10.64
N LYS A 51 2.55 -19.70 -9.39
CA LYS A 51 3.28 -18.47 -9.08
C LYS A 51 4.76 -18.79 -8.86
N ILE A 52 5.62 -17.90 -9.33
CA ILE A 52 7.09 -17.99 -9.22
C ILE A 52 7.62 -16.91 -8.27
N PRO A 53 8.85 -17.07 -7.72
CA PRO A 53 9.55 -15.95 -7.08
C PRO A 53 9.62 -14.72 -8.00
N GLY A 54 9.48 -13.52 -7.43
CA GLY A 54 9.36 -12.28 -8.20
C GLY A 54 10.65 -11.72 -8.77
N GLY A 55 11.82 -12.10 -8.24
CA GLY A 55 13.12 -11.61 -8.72
C GLY A 55 13.30 -10.10 -8.61
N ASP A 56 14.12 -9.54 -9.51
CA ASP A 56 14.50 -8.12 -9.49
C ASP A 56 13.34 -7.15 -9.76
N TYR A 57 13.44 -5.98 -9.13
CA TYR A 57 12.47 -4.88 -9.28
C TYR A 57 12.75 -4.02 -10.50
N LEU A 58 11.70 -3.55 -11.16
CA LEU A 58 11.81 -2.59 -12.26
C LEU A 58 12.24 -1.20 -11.75
N LEU A 59 11.83 -0.82 -10.54
CA LEU A 59 12.19 0.42 -9.88
C LEU A 59 12.98 0.13 -8.61
N HIS A 60 14.05 0.87 -8.39
CA HIS A 60 14.84 0.74 -7.16
C HIS A 60 14.23 1.60 -6.06
N PRO A 61 14.09 1.06 -4.83
CA PRO A 61 13.66 1.86 -3.68
C PRO A 61 14.63 3.00 -3.43
N LEU A 62 14.09 4.21 -3.26
CA LEU A 62 14.85 5.43 -3.00
C LEU A 62 14.66 5.91 -1.56
N GLY A 63 13.49 5.65 -0.97
CA GLY A 63 13.16 6.16 0.35
C GLY A 63 11.76 5.82 0.81
N LEU A 64 11.53 6.00 2.11
CA LEU A 64 10.21 5.95 2.70
C LEU A 64 10.03 7.11 3.68
N ASP A 65 8.86 7.73 3.62
CA ASP A 65 8.41 8.71 4.60
C ASP A 65 7.28 8.16 5.44
N TRP A 66 7.36 8.43 6.74
CA TRP A 66 6.26 8.30 7.68
C TRP A 66 5.85 9.70 8.14
N ILE A 67 4.73 10.19 7.64
CA ILE A 67 4.28 11.58 7.81
C ILE A 67 3.03 11.60 8.67
N LYS A 68 2.93 12.64 9.51
CA LYS A 68 1.72 13.05 10.21
C LYS A 68 1.31 14.45 9.76
N SER A 69 0.03 14.64 9.50
CA SER A 69 -0.52 15.91 9.03
C SER A 69 -1.95 16.12 9.55
N PRO A 70 -2.44 17.37 9.63
CA PRO A 70 -3.80 17.64 10.09
C PRO A 70 -4.87 17.20 9.07
N SER A 71 -4.52 17.14 7.77
CA SER A 71 -5.38 16.64 6.68
C SER A 71 -4.63 15.66 5.79
N LYS A 72 -5.36 14.93 4.92
CA LYS A 72 -4.74 14.09 3.88
C LYS A 72 -3.79 14.94 3.03
N ILE A 73 -2.62 14.40 2.73
CA ILE A 73 -1.67 14.99 1.79
C ILE A 73 -1.72 14.24 0.47
N SER A 74 -1.63 14.97 -0.63
CA SER A 74 -1.66 14.45 -1.99
C SER A 74 -0.59 15.14 -2.80
N ASP A 75 -0.21 14.55 -3.93
CA ASP A 75 0.71 15.14 -4.90
C ASP A 75 2.07 15.60 -4.32
N VAL A 76 2.64 14.80 -3.40
CA VAL A 76 3.89 15.08 -2.68
C VAL A 76 5.08 15.36 -3.60
N LEU A 77 5.19 14.68 -4.74
CA LEU A 77 6.26 14.88 -5.72
C LEU A 77 6.16 16.21 -6.49
N ASN A 78 4.96 16.78 -6.60
CA ASN A 78 4.73 18.05 -7.29
C ASN A 78 4.66 19.24 -6.34
N ASN A 79 4.86 19.04 -5.03
CA ASN A 79 4.95 20.14 -4.09
C ASN A 79 6.28 20.89 -4.26
N PRO A 80 6.28 22.18 -4.69
CA PRO A 80 7.51 22.95 -4.87
C PRO A 80 8.29 23.18 -3.56
N ASN A 81 7.61 23.11 -2.41
CA ASN A 81 8.22 23.20 -1.09
C ASN A 81 8.57 21.82 -0.51
N GLY A 82 8.35 20.75 -1.26
CA GLY A 82 8.64 19.38 -0.84
C GLY A 82 10.14 19.09 -0.91
N ARG A 83 10.70 18.53 0.16
CA ARG A 83 12.12 18.12 0.26
C ARG A 83 12.58 17.23 -0.92
N VAL A 84 11.71 16.31 -1.36
CA VAL A 84 12.01 15.40 -2.49
C VAL A 84 12.02 16.17 -3.81
N ARG A 85 11.07 17.10 -3.98
CA ARG A 85 10.99 17.92 -5.19
C ARG A 85 12.20 18.82 -5.33
N GLN A 86 12.61 19.49 -4.25
CA GLN A 86 13.80 20.34 -4.24
C GLN A 86 15.06 19.53 -4.59
N ALA A 87 15.23 18.34 -4.00
CA ALA A 87 16.36 17.47 -4.32
C ALA A 87 16.38 17.04 -5.80
N LEU A 88 15.20 16.80 -6.40
CA LEU A 88 15.07 16.47 -7.82
C LEU A 88 15.38 17.67 -8.71
N ASP A 89 14.90 18.85 -8.36
CA ASP A 89 15.16 20.08 -9.09
C ASP A 89 16.67 20.45 -9.05
N ASP A 90 17.33 20.24 -7.93
CA ASP A 90 18.78 20.43 -7.77
C ASP A 90 19.62 19.48 -8.66
N GLU A 91 19.22 18.22 -8.78
CA GLU A 91 19.90 17.27 -9.66
C GLU A 91 19.59 17.54 -11.14
N ASN A 92 18.36 17.92 -11.47
CA ASN A 92 17.99 18.37 -12.81
C ASN A 92 18.83 19.59 -13.23
N ALA A 93 19.07 20.55 -12.33
CA ALA A 93 19.93 21.72 -12.58
C ALA A 93 21.39 21.32 -12.86
N LYS A 94 21.84 20.16 -12.38
CA LYS A 94 23.16 19.55 -12.67
C LYS A 94 23.15 18.69 -13.94
N GLY A 95 22.06 18.69 -14.70
CA GLY A 95 21.89 17.89 -15.91
C GLY A 95 21.62 16.40 -15.65
N ARG A 96 21.22 16.02 -14.43
CA ARG A 96 20.89 14.65 -14.04
C ARG A 96 19.38 14.52 -13.87
N SER A 97 18.72 13.98 -14.89
CA SER A 97 17.30 13.70 -14.83
C SER A 97 17.05 12.28 -14.35
N HIS A 98 16.12 12.14 -13.40
CA HIS A 98 15.72 10.86 -12.82
C HIS A 98 14.22 10.66 -13.01
N PHE A 99 13.83 9.45 -13.41
CA PHE A 99 12.43 9.04 -13.39
C PHE A 99 12.07 8.56 -11.99
N VAL A 100 11.14 9.24 -11.31
CA VAL A 100 10.78 8.93 -9.92
C VAL A 100 9.31 8.57 -9.81
N TRP A 101 9.05 7.55 -9.02
CA TRP A 101 7.71 7.06 -8.73
C TRP A 101 7.45 7.11 -7.22
N ALA A 102 6.30 7.62 -6.80
CA ALA A 102 5.86 7.58 -5.41
C ALA A 102 4.51 6.87 -5.25
N PHE A 103 4.40 6.03 -4.22
CA PHE A 103 3.15 5.47 -3.74
C PHE A 103 2.88 6.04 -2.35
N ASN A 104 1.78 6.79 -2.21
CA ASN A 104 1.39 7.44 -0.95
C ASN A 104 0.13 6.75 -0.40
N PHE A 105 0.31 5.91 0.62
CA PHE A 105 -0.83 5.40 1.39
C PHE A 105 -1.31 6.46 2.36
N GLN A 106 -2.49 7.01 2.08
CA GLN A 106 -3.16 7.97 2.94
C GLN A 106 -3.96 7.21 3.99
N LEU A 107 -3.58 7.37 5.26
CA LEU A 107 -4.14 6.66 6.39
C LEU A 107 -4.99 7.62 7.25
N PRO A 108 -6.31 7.70 7.02
CA PRO A 108 -7.17 8.52 7.84
C PRO A 108 -7.40 7.83 9.19
N THR A 109 -6.76 8.37 10.23
CA THR A 109 -7.04 8.01 11.62
C THR A 109 -7.62 9.23 12.36
N LYS A 110 -7.43 9.34 13.68
CA LYS A 110 -7.74 10.57 14.42
C LYS A 110 -6.90 11.75 13.91
N ASP A 111 -5.62 11.50 13.67
CA ASP A 111 -4.73 12.40 12.93
C ASP A 111 -4.40 11.75 11.58
N ASN A 112 -4.28 12.52 10.51
CA ASN A 112 -3.95 11.93 9.20
C ASN A 112 -2.48 11.54 9.18
N HIS A 113 -2.20 10.34 8.64
CA HIS A 113 -0.85 9.89 8.41
C HIS A 113 -0.68 9.47 6.95
N SER A 114 0.56 9.49 6.49
CA SER A 114 0.94 9.02 5.15
C SER A 114 2.19 8.16 5.23
N ILE A 115 2.15 6.99 4.58
CA ILE A 115 3.36 6.23 4.23
C ILE A 115 3.63 6.52 2.76
N VAL A 116 4.73 7.22 2.46
CA VAL A 116 5.11 7.53 1.09
C VAL A 116 6.36 6.75 0.73
N ALA A 117 6.23 5.79 -0.17
CA ALA A 117 7.34 5.00 -0.69
C ALA A 117 7.80 5.60 -2.02
N TYR A 118 9.08 5.92 -2.12
CA TYR A 118 9.72 6.55 -3.28
C TYR A 118 10.61 5.55 -3.98
N PHE A 119 10.59 5.57 -5.31
CA PHE A 119 11.35 4.68 -6.17
C PHE A 119 11.96 5.46 -7.32
N VAL A 120 13.10 5.01 -7.81
CA VAL A 120 13.78 5.56 -8.99
C VAL A 120 13.78 4.53 -10.12
N GLY A 121 13.56 4.99 -11.34
CA GLY A 121 13.58 4.21 -12.55
C GLY A 121 14.94 3.57 -12.84
N THR A 122 14.88 2.38 -13.42
CA THR A 122 16.02 1.69 -14.03
C THR A 122 15.92 1.72 -15.55
N GLU A 123 17.01 1.39 -16.24
CA GLU A 123 16.99 1.11 -17.67
C GLU A 123 15.88 0.12 -18.05
N ALA A 124 15.69 -0.94 -17.25
CA ALA A 124 14.67 -1.94 -17.50
C ALA A 124 13.25 -1.37 -17.40
N SER A 125 12.98 -0.47 -16.43
CA SER A 125 11.66 0.17 -16.33
C SER A 125 11.31 1.03 -17.53
N HIS A 126 12.31 1.71 -18.12
CA HIS A 126 12.09 2.54 -19.30
C HIS A 126 11.75 1.72 -20.55
N GLN A 127 12.20 0.47 -20.61
CA GLN A 127 12.00 -0.42 -21.76
C GLN A 127 10.78 -1.33 -21.61
N ASP A 128 10.24 -1.47 -20.40
CA ASP A 128 9.11 -2.35 -20.11
C ASP A 128 7.82 -1.89 -20.82
N PRO A 129 7.24 -2.71 -21.73
CA PRO A 129 6.04 -2.33 -22.47
C PRO A 129 4.81 -2.11 -21.60
N LEU A 130 4.67 -2.89 -20.52
CA LEU A 130 3.51 -2.82 -19.64
C LEU A 130 3.56 -1.57 -18.75
N ILE A 131 4.73 -1.16 -18.27
CA ILE A 131 4.92 0.14 -17.63
C ILE A 131 4.54 1.27 -18.60
N ARG A 132 5.06 1.26 -19.83
CA ARG A 132 4.73 2.30 -20.82
C ARG A 132 3.23 2.39 -21.11
N HIS A 133 2.58 1.23 -21.23
CA HIS A 133 1.13 1.17 -21.42
C HIS A 133 0.39 1.71 -20.18
N PHE A 134 0.81 1.34 -18.97
CA PHE A 134 0.22 1.83 -17.72
C PHE A 134 0.34 3.35 -17.56
N LEU A 135 1.48 3.94 -17.92
CA LEU A 135 1.69 5.38 -17.85
C LEU A 135 0.79 6.14 -18.84
N LYS A 136 0.61 5.60 -20.06
CA LYS A 136 -0.24 6.20 -21.11
C LYS A 136 -1.73 5.88 -20.99
N GLY A 137 -2.08 4.84 -20.24
CA GLY A 137 -3.46 4.38 -20.07
C GLY A 137 -4.32 5.37 -19.30
N ASP A 138 -5.62 5.11 -19.24
CA ASP A 138 -6.55 5.87 -18.40
C ASP A 138 -6.59 5.32 -16.97
N ASP A 139 -7.33 6.00 -16.09
CA ASP A 139 -7.48 5.58 -14.70
C ASP A 139 -8.25 4.25 -14.57
N GLY A 140 -9.13 3.94 -15.53
CA GLY A 140 -9.83 2.65 -15.57
C GLY A 140 -8.84 1.49 -15.74
N PHE A 141 -7.95 1.61 -16.72
CA PHE A 141 -6.85 0.68 -16.92
C PHE A 141 -5.97 0.62 -15.67
N ARG A 142 -5.46 1.74 -15.17
CA ARG A 142 -4.56 1.76 -14.00
C ARG A 142 -5.18 1.09 -12.78
N ASN A 143 -6.44 1.41 -12.48
CA ASN A 143 -7.20 0.83 -11.37
C ASN A 143 -7.44 -0.67 -11.52
N SER A 144 -7.55 -1.17 -12.76
CA SER A 144 -7.75 -2.58 -13.02
C SER A 144 -6.47 -3.42 -12.96
N ARG A 145 -5.29 -2.78 -12.97
CA ARG A 145 -3.98 -3.43 -13.13
C ARG A 145 -3.03 -3.24 -11.95
N LEU A 146 -3.05 -2.09 -11.26
CA LEU A 146 -2.13 -1.86 -10.15
C LEU A 146 -2.44 -2.81 -8.99
N LYS A 147 -1.47 -3.66 -8.68
CA LYS A 147 -1.57 -4.73 -7.68
C LYS A 147 -0.60 -4.50 -6.55
N LEU A 148 -1.06 -4.72 -5.32
CA LEU A 148 -0.25 -4.75 -4.10
C LEU A 148 -0.11 -6.20 -3.64
N ILE A 149 1.10 -6.57 -3.22
CA ILE A 149 1.39 -7.78 -2.46
C ILE A 149 1.99 -7.32 -1.13
N ALA A 150 1.38 -7.68 -0.01
CA ALA A 150 1.85 -7.36 1.32
C ALA A 150 2.22 -8.64 2.08
N ASN A 151 3.35 -8.64 2.77
CA ASN A 151 3.74 -9.69 3.70
C ASN A 151 3.99 -9.08 5.08
N VAL A 152 3.28 -9.55 6.11
CA VAL A 152 3.58 -9.19 7.51
C VAL A 152 4.66 -10.12 8.03
N VAL A 153 5.91 -9.70 7.88
CA VAL A 153 7.12 -10.45 8.26
C VAL A 153 7.12 -10.68 9.77
N GLU A 154 7.02 -9.60 10.53
CA GLU A 154 6.96 -9.62 12.00
C GLU A 154 5.72 -8.87 12.46
N GLY A 155 5.05 -9.40 13.47
CA GLY A 155 3.83 -8.81 13.99
C GLY A 155 2.96 -9.79 14.75
N PRO A 156 2.01 -9.28 15.57
CA PRO A 156 1.04 -10.11 16.25
C PRO A 156 0.22 -10.94 15.27
N TRP A 157 -0.09 -12.19 15.63
CA TRP A 157 -0.85 -13.12 14.79
C TRP A 157 -2.22 -12.56 14.37
N MET A 158 -2.83 -11.70 15.21
CA MET A 158 -4.11 -11.07 14.92
C MET A 158 -4.01 -10.06 13.76
N VAL A 159 -2.91 -9.31 13.66
CA VAL A 159 -2.65 -8.43 12.51
C VAL A 159 -2.44 -9.26 11.25
N LYS A 160 -1.63 -10.34 11.34
CA LYS A 160 -1.42 -11.29 10.23
C LYS A 160 -2.75 -11.87 9.73
N LYS A 161 -3.62 -12.28 10.66
CA LYS A 161 -4.94 -12.82 10.34
C LYS A 161 -5.88 -11.80 9.71
N ALA A 162 -5.87 -10.54 10.18
CA ALA A 162 -6.70 -9.47 9.62
C ALA A 162 -6.27 -9.05 8.21
N VAL A 163 -4.96 -9.05 7.95
CA VAL A 163 -4.36 -8.78 6.63
C VAL A 163 -4.63 -9.94 5.67
N GLY A 164 -4.73 -11.16 6.19
CA GLY A 164 -5.02 -12.38 5.44
C GLY A 164 -3.77 -13.14 5.03
N GLU A 165 -3.94 -14.42 4.69
CA GLU A 165 -2.85 -15.35 4.35
C GLU A 165 -2.17 -15.01 3.02
N GLN A 166 -2.92 -14.44 2.07
CA GLN A 166 -2.40 -13.87 0.82
C GLN A 166 -2.91 -12.44 0.70
N ALA A 167 -2.20 -11.49 1.30
CA ALA A 167 -2.56 -10.08 1.22
C ALA A 167 -2.17 -9.50 -0.14
N ILE A 168 -2.90 -9.93 -1.17
CA ILE A 168 -2.76 -9.51 -2.55
C ILE A 168 -4.07 -8.85 -2.96
N CYS A 169 -4.00 -7.62 -3.45
CA CYS A 169 -5.19 -6.92 -3.95
C CYS A 169 -4.86 -6.11 -5.20
N ILE A 170 -5.84 -5.98 -6.10
CA ILE A 170 -5.80 -4.95 -7.14
C ILE A 170 -6.25 -3.65 -6.46
N ILE A 171 -5.32 -2.73 -6.26
CA ILE A 171 -5.49 -1.56 -5.38
C ILE A 171 -6.68 -0.72 -5.85
N GLY A 172 -6.73 -0.38 -7.13
CA GLY A 172 -7.79 0.47 -7.68
C GLY A 172 -9.19 -0.16 -7.74
N ARG A 173 -9.31 -1.47 -7.44
CA ARG A 173 -10.62 -2.13 -7.22
C ARG A 173 -11.06 -2.08 -5.77
N ALA A 174 -10.09 -2.01 -4.85
CA ALA A 174 -10.34 -2.06 -3.41
C ALA A 174 -10.38 -0.66 -2.77
N LEU A 175 -9.65 0.30 -3.36
CA LEU A 175 -9.40 1.64 -2.81
C LEU A 175 -9.48 2.68 -3.93
N SER A 176 -9.95 3.87 -3.60
CA SER A 176 -9.83 5.05 -4.45
C SER A 176 -8.36 5.42 -4.62
N CYS A 177 -7.92 5.54 -5.88
CA CYS A 177 -6.57 5.95 -6.24
C CYS A 177 -6.62 7.23 -7.09
N ARG A 178 -5.71 8.16 -6.83
CA ARG A 178 -5.46 9.32 -7.70
C ARG A 178 -4.08 9.20 -8.32
N TYR A 179 -4.01 9.32 -9.64
CA TYR A 179 -2.77 9.23 -10.41
C TYR A 179 -2.34 10.62 -10.86
N SER A 180 -1.11 11.01 -10.53
CA SER A 180 -0.43 12.18 -11.09
C SER A 180 0.71 11.68 -11.96
N VAL A 181 0.59 11.78 -13.29
CA VAL A 181 1.60 11.31 -14.25
C VAL A 181 2.19 12.51 -14.98
N GLY A 182 3.45 12.83 -14.71
CA GLY A 182 4.25 13.83 -15.42
C GLY A 182 5.31 13.19 -16.32
N GLU A 183 6.21 14.01 -16.87
CA GLU A 183 7.26 13.53 -17.79
C GLU A 183 8.29 12.64 -17.10
N SER A 184 8.72 13.01 -15.89
CA SER A 184 9.72 12.30 -15.10
C SER A 184 9.23 11.88 -13.72
N LEU A 185 8.02 12.31 -13.32
CA LEU A 185 7.47 12.07 -11.99
C LEU A 185 6.12 11.37 -12.12
N VAL A 186 5.94 10.30 -11.35
CA VAL A 186 4.69 9.58 -11.27
C VAL A 186 4.31 9.41 -9.81
N GLN A 187 3.06 9.69 -9.46
CA GLN A 187 2.57 9.48 -8.11
C GLN A 187 1.22 8.78 -8.12
N VAL A 188 1.05 7.87 -7.16
CA VAL A 188 -0.22 7.21 -6.86
C VAL A 188 -0.58 7.53 -5.41
N ASP A 189 -1.61 8.35 -5.23
CA ASP A 189 -2.22 8.57 -3.92
C ASP A 189 -3.29 7.50 -3.69
N ILE A 190 -3.14 6.70 -2.63
CA ILE A 190 -3.99 5.55 -2.30
C ILE A 190 -4.78 5.88 -1.03
N ASP A 191 -6.08 6.13 -1.17
CA ASP A 191 -6.94 6.48 -0.04
C ASP A 191 -7.45 5.23 0.68
N VAL A 192 -6.76 4.83 1.76
CA VAL A 192 -7.18 3.67 2.58
C VAL A 192 -8.56 3.90 3.20
N GLY A 193 -8.90 5.16 3.50
CA GLY A 193 -10.20 5.55 4.06
C GLY A 193 -11.41 5.28 3.17
N SER A 194 -11.18 5.07 1.88
CA SER A 194 -12.25 4.77 0.93
C SER A 194 -12.84 3.36 1.10
N SER A 195 -12.19 2.49 1.89
CA SER A 195 -12.69 1.15 2.20
C SER A 195 -12.82 0.95 3.70
N MET A 196 -14.02 0.56 4.15
CA MET A 196 -14.27 0.21 5.56
C MET A 196 -13.38 -0.95 6.02
N VAL A 197 -13.17 -1.95 5.15
CA VAL A 197 -12.33 -3.12 5.46
C VAL A 197 -10.87 -2.71 5.62
N ALA A 198 -10.32 -1.98 4.65
CA ALA A 198 -8.93 -1.54 4.71
C ALA A 198 -8.68 -0.60 5.90
N SER A 199 -9.63 0.30 6.17
CA SER A 199 -9.60 1.20 7.33
C SER A 199 -9.57 0.43 8.65
N ALA A 200 -10.38 -0.62 8.79
CA ALA A 200 -10.39 -1.45 9.98
C ALA A 200 -9.07 -2.20 10.19
N ILE A 201 -8.50 -2.77 9.11
CA ILE A 201 -7.19 -3.45 9.16
C ILE A 201 -6.09 -2.48 9.56
N VAL A 202 -6.06 -1.28 8.97
CA VAL A 202 -5.08 -0.25 9.30
C VAL A 202 -5.26 0.22 10.74
N HIS A 203 -6.49 0.48 11.20
CA HIS A 203 -6.75 0.88 12.58
C HIS A 203 -6.25 -0.15 13.60
N LEU A 204 -6.44 -1.45 13.31
CA LEU A 204 -5.87 -2.54 14.09
C LEU A 204 -4.32 -2.49 14.07
N ALA A 205 -3.72 -2.35 12.89
CA ALA A 205 -2.27 -2.32 12.73
C ALA A 205 -1.61 -1.12 13.43
N PHE A 206 -2.29 0.03 13.51
CA PHE A 206 -1.81 1.24 14.19
C PHE A 206 -1.38 0.99 15.64
N GLY A 207 -2.11 0.12 16.36
CA GLY A 207 -1.76 -0.25 17.74
C GLY A 207 -0.47 -1.08 17.88
N TYR A 208 0.06 -1.58 16.77
CA TYR A 208 1.21 -2.48 16.74
C TYR A 208 2.37 -1.98 15.86
N LEU A 209 2.27 -0.78 15.26
CA LEU A 209 3.25 -0.28 14.28
C LEU A 209 4.71 -0.37 14.75
N SER A 210 4.98 -0.12 16.04
CA SER A 210 6.31 -0.19 16.64
C SER A 210 6.92 -1.59 16.68
N THR A 211 6.10 -2.63 16.46
CA THR A 211 6.50 -4.05 16.45
C THR A 211 6.20 -4.75 15.12
N LEU A 212 5.65 -4.02 14.15
CA LEU A 212 5.32 -4.55 12.83
C LEU A 212 6.51 -4.38 11.89
N THR A 213 6.83 -5.46 11.18
CA THR A 213 7.69 -5.43 9.99
C THR A 213 6.85 -5.88 8.81
N VAL A 214 6.67 -5.01 7.82
CA VAL A 214 5.81 -5.25 6.66
C VAL A 214 6.60 -5.02 5.38
N ASP A 215 6.51 -6.00 4.48
CA ASP A 215 6.99 -5.92 3.11
C ASP A 215 5.83 -5.59 2.18
N LEU A 216 6.01 -4.60 1.33
CA LEU A 216 5.07 -4.23 0.28
C LEU A 216 5.76 -4.34 -1.08
N ALA A 217 5.13 -5.02 -2.03
CA ALA A 217 5.53 -5.00 -3.44
C ALA A 217 4.38 -4.50 -4.31
N PHE A 218 4.69 -3.59 -5.20
CA PHE A 218 3.81 -3.11 -6.25
C PHE A 218 4.08 -3.91 -7.52
N VAL A 219 3.03 -4.29 -8.22
CA VAL A 219 3.08 -5.07 -9.46
C VAL A 219 2.05 -4.48 -10.41
N ILE A 220 2.36 -4.36 -11.70
CA ILE A 220 1.33 -4.15 -12.71
C ILE A 220 0.87 -5.55 -13.11
N GLU A 221 -0.35 -5.93 -12.72
CA GLU A 221 -0.89 -7.27 -12.99
C GLU A 221 -0.81 -7.58 -14.48
N GLY A 222 -0.29 -8.75 -14.86
CA GLY A 222 -0.34 -9.27 -16.23
C GLY A 222 -1.65 -10.02 -16.45
N GLN A 223 -2.36 -9.73 -17.54
CA GLN A 223 -3.65 -10.36 -17.85
C GLN A 223 -3.64 -11.10 -19.19
N THR A 224 -2.66 -10.86 -20.06
CA THR A 224 -2.43 -11.63 -21.29
C THR A 224 -1.13 -12.42 -21.22
N GLU A 225 -0.98 -13.44 -22.05
CA GLU A 225 0.25 -14.25 -22.11
C GLU A 225 1.50 -13.43 -22.45
N LEU A 226 1.36 -12.40 -23.28
CA LEU A 226 2.45 -11.49 -23.67
C LEU A 226 2.92 -10.59 -22.51
N GLU A 227 2.11 -10.47 -21.45
CA GLU A 227 2.43 -9.69 -20.25
C GLU A 227 2.99 -10.56 -19.12
N LEU A 228 3.22 -11.86 -19.38
CA LEU A 228 3.75 -12.81 -18.42
C LEU A 228 5.20 -13.23 -18.78
N PRO A 229 6.04 -13.56 -17.79
CA PRO A 229 5.77 -13.54 -16.36
C PRO A 229 5.59 -12.11 -15.83
N GLU A 230 4.79 -11.97 -14.78
CA GLU A 230 4.69 -10.71 -14.06
C GLU A 230 6.03 -10.33 -13.45
N ARG A 231 6.32 -9.03 -13.40
CA ARG A 231 7.53 -8.48 -12.76
C ARG A 231 7.15 -7.52 -11.65
N ILE A 232 7.94 -7.50 -10.58
CA ILE A 232 7.74 -6.54 -9.50
C ILE A 232 8.10 -5.14 -10.01
N LEU A 233 7.16 -4.22 -9.84
CA LEU A 233 7.37 -2.83 -10.18
C LEU A 233 8.35 -2.18 -9.20
N GLY A 234 8.11 -2.31 -7.90
CA GLY A 234 8.99 -1.85 -6.84
C GLY A 234 8.56 -2.46 -5.52
N ALA A 235 9.47 -2.62 -4.56
CA ALA A 235 9.14 -3.14 -3.24
C ALA A 235 9.87 -2.42 -2.11
N VAL A 236 9.23 -2.30 -0.95
CA VAL A 236 9.76 -1.63 0.23
C VAL A 236 9.37 -2.38 1.49
N ARG A 237 10.28 -2.43 2.46
CA ARG A 237 10.04 -2.89 3.82
C ARG A 237 9.99 -1.67 4.73
N PHE A 238 9.06 -1.64 5.67
CA PHE A 238 9.17 -0.78 6.84
C PHE A 238 9.07 -1.63 8.11
N SER A 239 9.76 -1.18 9.16
CA SER A 239 9.81 -1.89 10.45
C SER A 239 9.70 -0.91 11.61
N GLY A 240 8.86 -1.24 12.58
CA GLY A 240 8.77 -0.57 13.86
C GLY A 240 8.44 0.93 13.75
N LEU A 241 7.49 1.31 12.90
CA LEU A 241 7.11 2.72 12.75
C LEU A 241 6.58 3.27 14.08
N ASP A 242 7.18 4.35 14.56
CA ASP A 242 6.72 5.05 15.76
C ASP A 242 5.84 6.23 15.35
N VAL A 243 4.59 6.22 15.81
CA VAL A 243 3.60 7.28 15.57
C VAL A 243 4.10 8.64 16.08
N ALA A 244 4.88 8.68 17.17
CA ALA A 244 5.42 9.91 17.73
C ALA A 244 6.60 10.48 16.91
N ARG A 245 7.26 9.64 16.10
CA ARG A 245 8.42 10.02 15.27
C ARG A 245 8.04 10.34 13.83
N ALA A 246 6.74 10.35 13.52
CA ALA A 246 6.24 10.76 12.21
C ALA A 246 6.67 12.20 11.90
N LEU A 247 7.14 12.42 10.68
CA LEU A 247 7.47 13.76 10.19
C LEU A 247 6.20 14.62 10.19
N GLN A 248 6.20 15.68 10.97
CA GLN A 248 5.07 16.60 11.03
C GLN A 248 5.13 17.53 9.82
N ILE A 249 4.10 17.49 8.98
CA ILE A 249 3.94 18.44 7.89
C ILE A 249 2.64 19.21 8.03
N ASP A 250 2.73 20.54 7.93
CA ASP A 250 1.57 21.40 7.88
C ASP A 250 0.85 21.20 6.54
N SER A 251 -0.46 20.93 6.59
CA SER A 251 -1.24 20.69 5.38
C SER A 251 -1.34 21.92 4.49
N ARG A 252 -1.09 23.13 5.01
CA ARG A 252 -1.04 24.37 4.21
C ARG A 252 0.02 24.33 3.11
N CYS A 253 1.00 23.44 3.22
CA CYS A 253 2.03 23.21 2.20
C CYS A 253 1.55 22.33 1.04
N TYR A 254 0.39 21.67 1.14
CA TYR A 254 -0.18 20.84 0.09
C TYR A 254 -1.53 21.41 -0.33
N GLY A 255 -1.72 21.65 -1.63
CA GLY A 255 -2.95 22.25 -2.17
C GLY A 255 -4.20 21.53 -1.66
N ASN A 256 -5.12 22.30 -1.07
CA ASN A 256 -6.31 21.79 -0.42
C ASN A 256 -7.23 21.15 -1.47
N SER A 257 -7.19 19.83 -1.62
CA SER A 257 -8.14 19.11 -2.47
C SER A 257 -9.18 18.46 -1.57
N GLN A 258 -10.35 19.10 -1.54
CA GLN A 258 -11.61 18.78 -0.84
C GLN A 258 -11.87 19.52 0.48
N SER A 259 -12.95 20.30 0.45
CA SER A 259 -13.59 20.93 1.59
C SER A 259 -14.17 19.87 2.55
N PRO A 260 -14.03 20.03 3.88
CA PRO A 260 -14.64 19.11 4.82
C PRO A 260 -16.16 19.32 4.83
N LEU A 261 -16.92 18.27 4.48
CA LEU A 261 -18.35 18.23 4.76
C LEU A 261 -18.58 18.28 6.28
N PRO A 262 -19.65 18.93 6.77
CA PRO A 262 -19.85 19.20 8.19
C PRO A 262 -20.04 17.90 8.99
N THR A 263 -19.34 17.81 10.11
CA THR A 263 -19.32 16.73 11.12
C THR A 263 -20.65 16.47 11.85
N ARG A 264 -21.81 16.82 11.26
CA ARG A 264 -23.13 16.72 11.93
C ARG A 264 -23.90 15.41 11.69
N LEU A 265 -23.38 14.44 10.93
CA LEU A 265 -24.09 13.17 10.67
C LEU A 265 -23.62 11.95 11.51
N TRP A 266 -22.64 12.11 12.41
CA TRP A 266 -22.08 10.98 13.18
C TRP A 266 -22.72 10.68 14.55
N LYS A 267 -23.91 11.21 14.86
CA LYS A 267 -24.58 10.95 16.15
C LYS A 267 -25.75 9.95 16.12
N SER A 268 -25.97 9.17 15.04
CA SER A 268 -27.16 8.29 14.96
C SER A 268 -26.93 6.80 14.70
N LEU A 269 -25.71 6.26 14.65
CA LEU A 269 -25.50 4.81 14.38
C LEU A 269 -24.98 4.01 15.59
N GLY A 270 -25.07 4.58 16.81
CA GLY A 270 -24.51 4.02 18.03
C GLY A 270 -25.47 3.25 18.95
N GLN A 271 -26.56 2.65 18.45
CA GLN A 271 -27.52 1.87 19.29
C GLN A 271 -28.05 0.57 18.65
N GLY A 272 -27.38 0.02 17.61
CA GLY A 272 -27.96 -1.06 16.80
C GLY A 272 -27.31 -2.45 16.86
N PHE A 273 -26.36 -2.73 17.76
CA PHE A 273 -25.61 -4.00 17.72
C PHE A 273 -25.35 -4.61 19.11
N THR A 274 -26.37 -5.20 19.72
CA THR A 274 -26.23 -6.15 20.85
C THR A 274 -27.08 -7.42 20.76
N ASN A 275 -27.83 -7.68 19.69
CA ASN A 275 -28.76 -8.83 19.63
C ASN A 275 -28.55 -9.81 18.44
N LEU A 276 -27.31 -10.08 18.02
CA LEU A 276 -27.04 -11.07 16.95
C LEU A 276 -25.95 -12.10 17.28
N VAL A 277 -25.77 -12.43 18.56
CA VAL A 277 -24.99 -13.59 19.00
C VAL A 277 -25.84 -14.41 19.97
N HIS A 278 -26.89 -15.05 19.46
CA HIS A 278 -27.49 -16.28 19.98
C HIS A 278 -28.78 -16.57 19.20
N ALA A 279 -28.71 -17.48 18.23
CA ALA A 279 -29.79 -18.41 17.88
C ALA A 279 -29.40 -19.11 16.56
N ASN A 280 -29.05 -20.40 16.66
CA ASN A 280 -29.56 -21.47 15.81
C ASN A 280 -28.85 -22.78 16.18
N VAL A 281 -29.38 -23.44 17.21
CA VAL A 281 -29.24 -24.88 17.41
C VAL A 281 -30.59 -25.48 17.03
N PRO A 282 -30.68 -26.42 16.07
CA PRO A 282 -31.96 -27.03 15.71
C PRO A 282 -32.29 -28.18 16.67
N THR A 283 -33.42 -28.09 17.36
CA THR A 283 -34.01 -29.21 18.13
C THR A 283 -35.31 -29.66 17.46
N HIS A 284 -35.38 -30.96 17.15
CA HIS A 284 -36.56 -31.66 16.66
C HIS A 284 -37.79 -31.51 17.59
N PRO A 285 -39.02 -31.43 17.06
CA PRO A 285 -40.21 -31.50 17.89
C PRO A 285 -40.61 -32.96 18.16
N HIS A 286 -40.71 -33.30 19.45
CA HIS A 286 -41.45 -34.45 19.95
C HIS A 286 -42.96 -34.12 19.95
N THR A 287 -43.75 -35.03 19.38
CA THR A 287 -45.22 -35.04 19.41
C THR A 287 -45.69 -35.79 20.66
N THR A 288 -46.61 -35.21 21.41
CA THR A 288 -47.19 -35.81 22.63
C THR A 288 -48.51 -36.52 22.31
N THR A 289 -48.51 -37.84 22.57
CA THR A 289 -49.60 -38.78 22.92
C THR A 289 -51.07 -38.38 22.82
N THR A 290 -51.84 -39.20 22.10
CA THR A 290 -53.17 -39.68 22.51
C THR A 290 -53.09 -41.18 22.83
N LYS A 291 -53.59 -41.56 24.01
CA LYS A 291 -53.85 -42.95 24.41
C LYS A 291 -55.28 -43.29 24.00
N ASP A 292 -55.46 -44.41 23.31
CA ASP A 292 -56.69 -45.20 23.37
C ASP A 292 -56.27 -46.64 23.67
N GLU A 293 -56.85 -47.18 24.73
CA GLU A 293 -56.76 -48.57 25.17
C GLU A 293 -57.66 -49.46 24.31
N GLU A 294 -57.27 -50.74 24.23
CA GLU A 294 -58.11 -51.89 24.56
C GLU A 294 -57.94 -53.04 23.55
N ASN A 295 -57.40 -54.14 24.06
CA ASN A 295 -57.51 -55.45 23.44
C ASN A 295 -57.61 -56.46 24.57
N THR A 296 -58.83 -56.69 25.07
CA THR A 296 -59.48 -57.97 25.45
C THR A 296 -60.81 -57.67 26.11
#